data_AF-A0A7L4PRX4-F1
#
_entry.id   AF-A0A7L4PRX4-F1
#
_cell.length_a   1.000
_cell.length_b   1.000
_cell.length_c   1.000
_cell.angle_alpha   90.00
_cell.angle_beta   90.00
_cell.angle_gamma   90.00
#
_symmetry.space_group_name_H-M   'P 1'
#
loop_
_entity.id
_entity.type
_entity.pdbx_description
1 polymer ?
#
loop_
_entity_poly.entity_id
_entity_poly.type
_entity_poly.pdbx_seq_one_letter_code
_entity_poly.pdbx_strand_id
1 'polypeptide(L)'
;MGYTEAERLKEIIFFTNDRFKVELESLLVKSFGSIKNFSDISGIPLPTIYKIFSGDREPNLKTLRKIHEVLKEGEEKNNKFIALIASRPVLNMLDESYVSDNENKYLIKEYPATSIEEVFIQSIRAEREG
;
A
#
# COMPACT_ATOMS: atom_id res chain seq x y z
N MET A 1 -11.86 -12.41 -5.39
CA MET A 1 -12.55 -11.27 -4.76
C MET A 1 -11.79 -11.03 -3.46
N GLY A 2 -10.67 -10.32 -3.55
CA GLY A 2 -9.81 -10.07 -2.40
C GLY A 2 -10.42 -8.94 -1.58
N TYR A 3 -10.53 -9.12 -0.27
CA TYR A 3 -10.91 -8.04 0.63
C TYR A 3 -9.97 -6.86 0.45
N THR A 4 -10.52 -5.66 0.45
CA THR A 4 -9.71 -4.44 0.62
C THR A 4 -9.01 -4.53 1.99
N GLU A 5 -7.78 -4.04 2.11
CA GLU A 5 -7.03 -3.98 3.38
C GLU A 5 -7.83 -3.24 4.49
N ALA A 6 -8.65 -2.26 4.14
CA ALA A 6 -9.57 -1.54 5.01
C ALA A 6 -10.77 -2.40 5.45
N GLU A 7 -11.30 -3.28 4.58
CA GLU A 7 -12.28 -4.30 5.00
C GLU A 7 -11.64 -5.34 5.90
N ARG A 8 -10.40 -5.74 5.63
CA ARG A 8 -9.66 -6.67 6.49
C ARG A 8 -9.49 -6.10 7.90
N LEU A 9 -9.25 -4.80 8.04
CA LEU A 9 -9.24 -4.15 9.36
C LEU A 9 -10.55 -4.37 10.13
N LYS A 10 -11.71 -4.27 9.46
CA LYS A 10 -13.04 -4.46 10.09
C LYS A 10 -13.27 -5.88 10.56
N GLU A 11 -12.62 -6.87 9.95
CA GLU A 11 -12.70 -8.25 10.40
C GLU A 11 -11.83 -8.48 11.64
N ILE A 12 -10.58 -8.02 11.60
CA ILE A 12 -9.61 -8.34 12.65
C ILE A 12 -9.93 -7.67 13.98
N ILE A 13 -10.67 -6.55 14.00
CA ILE A 13 -11.10 -5.88 15.24
C ILE A 13 -11.96 -6.76 16.15
N PHE A 14 -12.59 -7.81 15.60
CA PHE A 14 -13.40 -8.76 16.37
C PHE A 14 -12.59 -9.97 16.87
N PHE A 15 -11.30 -10.03 16.57
CA PHE A 15 -10.44 -11.10 17.06
C PHE A 15 -10.06 -10.89 18.52
N THR A 16 -9.56 -11.96 19.15
CA THR A 16 -8.93 -11.87 20.47
C THR A 16 -7.75 -10.90 20.41
N ASN A 17 -7.47 -10.20 21.52
CA ASN A 17 -6.41 -9.18 21.57
C ASN A 17 -5.07 -9.67 21.01
N ASP A 18 -4.65 -10.89 21.32
CA ASP A 18 -3.37 -11.42 20.83
C ASP A 18 -3.37 -11.69 19.33
N ARG A 19 -4.49 -12.18 18.78
CA ARG A 19 -4.62 -12.38 17.34
C ARG A 19 -4.78 -11.06 16.59
N PHE A 20 -5.50 -10.10 17.17
CA PHE A 20 -5.66 -8.76 16.61
C PHE A 20 -4.32 -8.07 16.40
N LYS A 21 -3.42 -8.10 17.39
CA LYS A 21 -2.08 -7.47 17.31
C LYS A 21 -1.27 -7.99 16.13
N VAL A 22 -1.18 -9.33 16.01
CA VAL A 22 -0.39 -9.99 14.98
C VAL A 22 -0.97 -9.72 13.58
N GLU A 23 -2.29 -9.81 13.44
CA GLU A 23 -2.95 -9.57 12.16
C GLU A 23 -2.89 -8.08 11.76
N LEU A 24 -3.00 -7.16 12.73
CA LEU A 24 -2.86 -5.73 12.48
C LEU A 24 -1.43 -5.37 12.04
N GLU A 25 -0.41 -5.91 12.71
CA GLU A 25 0.99 -5.69 12.33
C GLU A 25 1.25 -6.20 10.91
N SER A 26 0.82 -7.43 10.61
CA SER A 26 0.95 -8.02 9.27
C SER A 26 0.25 -7.18 8.20
N LEU A 27 -0.99 -6.72 8.47
CA LEU A 27 -1.76 -5.86 7.57
C LEU A 27 -1.01 -4.55 7.28
N LEU A 28 -0.51 -3.87 8.31
CA LEU A 28 0.18 -2.59 8.16
C LEU A 28 1.53 -2.74 7.46
N VAL A 29 2.30 -3.79 7.75
CA VAL A 29 3.56 -4.07 7.05
C VAL A 29 3.30 -4.41 5.59
N LYS A 30 2.27 -5.21 5.30
CA LYS A 30 1.89 -5.55 3.92
C LYS A 30 1.45 -4.32 3.13
N SER A 31 0.64 -3.45 3.72
CA SER A 31 0.13 -2.22 3.09
C SER A 31 1.21 -1.15 2.87
N PHE A 32 2.16 -0.99 3.82
CA PHE A 32 3.07 0.18 3.85
C PHE A 32 4.57 -0.18 3.82
N GLY A 33 4.92 -1.46 3.74
CA GLY A 33 6.29 -1.99 3.75
C GLY A 33 6.97 -1.96 5.11
N SER A 34 6.67 -0.98 5.96
CA SER A 34 7.15 -0.91 7.35
C SER A 34 6.19 -0.14 8.26
N ILE A 35 6.27 -0.42 9.56
CA ILE A 35 5.51 0.30 10.58
C ILE A 35 5.93 1.77 10.68
N LYS A 36 7.21 2.08 10.40
CA LYS A 36 7.71 3.45 10.36
C LYS A 36 7.01 4.26 9.26
N ASN A 37 6.91 3.72 8.04
CA ASN A 37 6.20 4.38 6.94
C ASN A 37 4.73 4.63 7.30
N PHE A 38 4.07 3.64 7.91
CA PHE A 38 2.70 3.82 8.39
C PHE A 38 2.60 4.92 9.46
N SER A 39 3.54 4.99 10.41
CA SER A 39 3.60 6.06 11.42
C SER A 39 3.70 7.44 10.77
N ASP A 40 4.55 7.58 9.76
CA ASP A 40 4.81 8.85 9.07
C ASP A 40 3.56 9.30 8.27
N ILE A 41 2.96 8.40 7.49
CA ILE A 41 1.75 8.68 6.70
C ILE A 41 0.53 8.91 7.60
N SER A 42 0.33 8.05 8.59
CA SER A 42 -0.83 8.13 9.47
C SER A 42 -0.71 9.21 10.52
N GLY A 43 0.47 9.79 10.75
CA GLY A 43 0.72 10.70 11.87
C GLY A 43 0.35 10.11 13.24
N ILE A 44 0.30 8.77 13.38
CA ILE A 44 0.20 8.09 14.67
C ILE A 44 1.64 7.86 15.13
N PRO A 45 2.04 8.37 16.31
CA PRO A 45 3.43 8.23 16.75
C PRO A 45 3.85 6.78 16.83
N LEU A 46 5.02 6.46 16.30
CA LEU A 46 5.61 5.11 16.32
C LEU A 46 5.55 4.42 17.71
N PRO A 47 5.83 5.10 18.85
CA PRO A 47 5.68 4.49 20.16
C PRO A 47 4.23 4.11 20.52
N THR A 48 3.24 4.82 19.98
CA THR A 48 1.83 4.48 20.17
C THR A 48 1.46 3.20 19.43
N ILE A 49 1.99 3.00 18.22
CA ILE A 49 1.77 1.80 17.43
C ILE A 49 2.39 0.58 18.11
N TYR A 50 3.65 0.71 18.57
CA TYR A 50 4.30 -0.40 19.29
C TYR A 50 3.61 -0.74 20.62
N LYS A 51 3.05 0.23 21.34
CA LYS A 51 2.23 -0.05 22.54
C LYS A 51 0.95 -0.83 22.23
N ILE A 52 0.40 -0.67 21.02
CA ILE A 52 -0.73 -1.48 20.57
C ILE A 52 -0.28 -2.92 20.34
N PHE A 53 0.85 -3.12 19.65
CA PHE A 53 1.37 -4.46 19.37
C PHE A 53 1.87 -5.21 20.61
N SER A 54 2.48 -4.51 21.58
CA SER A 54 2.88 -5.11 22.85
C SER A 54 1.70 -5.45 23.75
N GLY A 55 0.52 -4.87 23.50
CA GLY A 55 -0.65 -5.02 24.36
C GLY A 55 -0.65 -4.11 25.59
N ASP A 56 0.32 -3.20 25.69
CA ASP A 56 0.34 -2.17 26.74
C ASP A 56 -0.81 -1.17 26.59
N ARG A 57 -1.43 -1.12 25.40
CA ARG A 57 -2.52 -0.20 25.09
C ARG A 57 -3.47 -0.74 24.02
N GLU A 58 -4.77 -0.79 24.32
CA GLU A 58 -5.77 -0.98 23.28
C GLU A 58 -5.95 0.29 22.43
N PRO A 59 -6.09 0.17 21.10
CA PRO A 59 -6.36 1.32 20.24
C PRO A 59 -7.77 1.84 20.50
N ASN A 60 -7.89 3.13 20.78
CA ASN A 60 -9.21 3.76 20.88
C ASN A 60 -9.84 3.95 19.49
N LEU A 61 -11.13 4.28 19.46
CA LEU A 61 -11.88 4.49 18.21
C LEU A 61 -11.25 5.55 17.30
N LYS A 62 -10.65 6.60 17.86
CA LYS A 62 -9.95 7.64 17.09
C LYS A 62 -8.74 7.05 16.36
N THR A 63 -7.99 6.17 17.00
CA THR A 63 -6.81 5.51 16.43
C THR A 63 -7.24 4.51 15.36
N LEU A 64 -8.26 3.70 15.64
CA LEU A 64 -8.83 2.75 14.67
C LEU A 64 -9.36 3.46 13.42
N ARG A 65 -10.07 4.59 13.60
CA ARG A 65 -10.57 5.38 12.47
C ARG A 65 -9.44 5.91 11.61
N LYS A 66 -8.37 6.41 12.23
CA LYS A 66 -7.20 6.92 11.52
C LYS A 66 -6.47 5.82 10.74
N ILE A 67 -6.33 4.62 11.34
CA ILE A 67 -5.80 3.45 10.64
C ILE A 67 -6.68 3.10 9.43
N HIS A 68 -8.00 3.05 9.61
CA HIS A 68 -8.95 2.76 8.53
C HIS A 68 -8.90 3.78 7.40
N GLU A 69 -8.89 5.08 7.71
CA GLU A 69 -8.79 6.17 6.73
C GLU A 69 -7.51 6.03 5.89
N VAL A 70 -6.37 5.79 6.53
CA VAL A 70 -5.07 5.65 5.85
C VAL A 70 -4.99 4.37 5.00
N LEU A 71 -5.57 3.26 5.46
CA LEU A 71 -5.68 2.04 4.66
C LEU A 71 -6.54 2.27 3.42
N LYS A 72 -7.68 2.93 3.56
CA LYS A 72 -8.58 3.25 2.44
C LYS A 72 -7.93 4.20 1.44
N GLU A 73 -7.26 5.26 1.90
CA GLU A 73 -6.49 6.16 1.03
C GLU A 73 -5.32 5.44 0.36
N GLY A 74 -4.65 4.54 1.08
CA GLY A 74 -3.61 3.68 0.56
C GLY A 74 -4.09 2.76 -0.56
N GLU A 75 -5.32 2.23 -0.47
CA GLU A 75 -5.96 1.46 -1.54
C GLU A 75 -6.28 2.33 -2.76
N GLU A 76 -6.85 3.51 -2.53
CA GLU A 76 -7.16 4.46 -3.60
C GLU A 76 -5.88 4.95 -4.32
N LYS A 77 -4.76 5.05 -3.59
CA LYS A 77 -3.42 5.33 -4.14
C LYS A 77 -2.75 4.11 -4.77
N ASN A 78 -2.91 2.90 -4.23
CA ASN A 78 -2.39 1.65 -4.80
C ASN A 78 -3.07 1.29 -6.14
N ASN A 79 -4.25 1.86 -6.40
CA ASN A 79 -4.86 1.83 -7.74
C ASN A 79 -4.22 2.81 -8.73
N LYS A 80 -3.34 3.72 -8.29
CA LYS A 80 -2.60 4.64 -9.16
C LYS A 80 -1.16 4.17 -9.29
N PHE A 81 -0.72 3.92 -10.51
CA PHE A 81 0.64 3.49 -10.82
C PHE A 81 1.23 4.37 -11.93
N ILE A 82 2.55 4.35 -12.04
CA ILE A 82 3.26 4.93 -13.18
C ILE A 82 3.39 3.84 -14.23
N ALA A 83 2.72 4.01 -15.35
CA ALA A 83 2.87 3.12 -16.50
C ALA A 83 4.18 3.44 -17.22
N LEU A 84 5.13 2.50 -17.20
CA LEU A 84 6.37 2.62 -17.96
C LEU A 84 6.25 1.81 -19.26
N ILE A 85 6.10 2.53 -20.37
CA ILE A 85 5.96 1.95 -21.70
C ILE A 85 7.29 2.12 -22.43
N ALA A 86 8.03 1.04 -22.58
CA ALA A 86 9.35 1.07 -23.19
C ALA A 86 9.74 -0.27 -23.80
N SER A 87 10.85 -0.29 -24.52
CA SER A 87 11.42 -1.54 -25.00
C SER A 87 11.92 -2.41 -23.85
N ARG A 88 11.87 -3.73 -24.01
CA ARG A 88 12.37 -4.70 -22.99
C ARG A 88 13.79 -4.39 -22.49
N PRO A 89 14.77 -4.02 -23.34
CA PRO A 89 16.09 -3.64 -22.85
C PRO A 89 16.09 -2.48 -21.86
N VAL A 90 15.21 -1.49 -22.05
CA VAL A 90 15.08 -0.34 -21.14
C VAL A 90 14.38 -0.75 -19.85
N LEU A 91 13.31 -1.54 -19.93
CA LEU A 91 12.59 -2.03 -18.76
C LEU A 91 13.49 -2.89 -17.87
N ASN A 92 14.33 -3.74 -18.46
CA ASN A 92 15.30 -4.56 -17.74
C ASN A 92 16.39 -3.75 -17.01
N MET A 93 16.53 -2.45 -17.29
CA MET A 93 17.44 -1.56 -16.54
C MET A 93 16.81 -1.04 -15.24
N LEU A 94 15.50 -1.26 -15.01
CA LEU A 94 14.89 -0.95 -13.72
C LEU A 94 15.19 -2.05 -12.72
N ASP A 95 15.93 -1.68 -11.68
CA ASP A 95 16.19 -2.54 -10.53
C ASP A 95 14.99 -2.57 -9.55
N GLU A 96 14.11 -1.56 -9.58
CA GLU A 96 13.02 -1.41 -8.63
C GLU A 96 11.66 -1.19 -9.32
N SER A 97 10.63 -1.89 -8.83
CA SER A 97 9.24 -1.79 -9.31
C SER A 97 8.47 -0.59 -8.72
N TYR A 98 9.16 0.34 -8.06
CA TYR A 98 8.55 1.45 -7.33
C TYR A 98 9.39 2.71 -7.45
N VAL A 99 8.75 3.87 -7.53
CA VAL A 99 9.39 5.17 -7.31
C VAL A 99 8.91 5.70 -5.96
N SER A 100 9.84 6.20 -5.15
CA SER A 100 9.50 6.92 -3.92
C SER A 100 9.87 8.39 -4.03
N ASP A 101 8.92 9.25 -3.63
CA ASP A 101 9.18 10.62 -3.18
C ASP A 101 9.06 10.62 -1.64
N ASN A 102 9.55 11.67 -0.97
CA ASN A 102 9.61 11.81 0.49
C ASN A 102 8.30 11.46 1.22
N GLU A 103 7.15 11.57 0.55
CA GLU A 103 5.82 11.35 1.15
C GLU A 103 5.00 10.24 0.46
N ASN A 104 5.42 9.73 -0.71
CA ASN A 104 4.60 8.80 -1.50
C ASN A 104 5.45 7.73 -2.20
N LYS A 105 4.97 6.48 -2.18
CA LYS A 105 5.53 5.38 -2.97
C LYS A 105 4.55 5.04 -4.10
N TYR A 106 5.00 5.17 -5.34
CA TYR A 106 4.23 4.84 -6.54
C TYR A 106 4.71 3.51 -7.12
N LEU A 107 3.78 2.61 -7.42
CA LEU A 107 4.08 1.40 -8.17
C LEU A 107 4.43 1.77 -9.61
N ILE A 108 5.47 1.16 -10.16
CA ILE A 108 5.76 1.18 -11.59
C ILE A 108 5.19 -0.11 -12.19
N LYS A 109 4.35 0.00 -13.21
CA LYS A 109 3.95 -1.14 -14.04
C LYS A 109 4.60 -1.03 -15.41
N GLU A 110 5.26 -2.09 -15.81
CA GLU A 110 5.97 -2.17 -17.07
C GLU A 110 5.06 -2.68 -18.19
N TYR A 111 5.09 -2.00 -19.33
CA TYR A 111 4.37 -2.40 -20.54
C TYR A 111 5.37 -2.42 -21.72
N PRO A 112 5.86 -3.60 -22.12
CA PRO A 112 6.84 -3.69 -23.19
C PRO A 112 6.23 -3.30 -24.53
N ALA A 113 6.95 -2.48 -25.29
CA ALA A 113 6.61 -2.10 -26.66
C ALA A 113 7.87 -2.04 -27.54
N THR A 114 7.75 -2.52 -28.77
CA THR A 114 8.82 -2.58 -29.78
C THR A 114 8.52 -1.77 -31.02
N SER A 115 7.27 -1.32 -31.19
CA SER A 115 6.84 -0.40 -32.24
C SER A 115 5.96 0.73 -31.69
N ILE A 116 5.73 1.76 -32.50
CA ILE A 116 4.88 2.89 -32.12
C ILE A 116 3.42 2.46 -31.97
N GLU A 117 2.95 1.52 -32.79
CA GLU A 117 1.60 0.94 -32.69
C GLU A 117 1.40 0.22 -31.36
N GLU A 118 2.41 -0.54 -30.91
CA GLU A 118 2.37 -1.20 -29.60
C GLU A 118 2.35 -0.17 -28.47
N VAL A 119 3.08 0.94 -28.57
CA VAL A 119 3.03 2.02 -27.56
C VAL A 119 1.61 2.53 -27.38
N PHE A 120 0.87 2.78 -28.47
CA PHE A 120 -0.53 3.23 -28.37
C PHE A 120 -1.43 2.18 -27.69
N ILE A 121 -1.30 0.91 -28.07
CA ILE A 121 -2.10 -0.19 -27.49
C ILE A 121 -1.82 -0.31 -25.99
N GLN A 122 -0.54 -0.31 -25.60
CA GLN A 122 -0.14 -0.40 -24.20
C GLN A 122 -0.55 0.83 -23.40
N SER A 123 -0.54 2.03 -23.99
CA SER A 123 -0.98 3.26 -23.32
C SER A 123 -2.45 3.20 -22.95
N ILE A 124 -3.31 2.79 -23.90
CA ILE A 124 -4.75 2.62 -23.65
C ILE A 124 -4.99 1.51 -22.62
N ARG A 125 -4.22 0.43 -22.67
CA ARG A 125 -4.31 -0.66 -21.70
C ARG A 125 -3.95 -0.18 -20.29
N ALA A 126 -2.84 0.54 -20.15
CA ALA A 126 -2.41 1.11 -18.88
C ALA A 126 -3.47 2.06 -18.31
N GLU A 127 -4.01 2.98 -19.13
CA GLU A 127 -5.09 3.91 -18.74
C GLU A 127 -6.33 3.17 -18.21
N ARG A 128 -6.71 2.04 -18.83
CA ARG A 128 -7.84 1.21 -18.38
C ARG A 128 -7.56 0.46 -17.08
N GLU A 129 -6.29 0.20 -16.77
CA GLU A 129 -5.88 -0.55 -15.58
C GLU A 129 -5.74 0.34 -14.33
N GLY A 130 -5.66 1.67 -14.46
CA GLY A 130 -5.63 2.61 -13.33
C GLY A 130 -4.94 3.95 -13.62
#